data_AF-A0A9D5AX90-F1
#
_entry.id   AF-A0A9D5AX90-F1
#
_cell.length_a   1.000
_cell.length_b   1.000
_cell.length_c   1.000
_cell.angle_alpha   90.00
_cell.angle_beta   90.00
_cell.angle_gamma   90.00
#
_symmetry.space_group_name_H-M   'P 1'
#
loop_
_entity.id
_entity.type
_entity.pdbx_description
1 polymer ?
#
loop_
_entity_poly.entity_id
_entity_poly.type
_entity_poly.pdbx_seq_one_letter_code
_entity_poly.pdbx_strand_id
1 'polypeptide(L)'
;MGKQLHNATSSAGGLPPPAKRIRRTKTICSCNSPRPPFDEDIWTEIAKFLDGKSLIMLAATSRWFRRAIMDDGIWKFVCLRDLQVPSPPRVAFKWSKLYTSAFDGSHSYKFRQQEKHIDWMRIGAFYFDSSVALLTERLTFPGELKKEENMEKMLRSHGCCFLDNIKPGIWIADLQLVRCPVCDLNTCDGTMQTLDARHIELFLCEGYQSGSWDYDLVGCHDLKKRADGATGSIIDVKHLESSSTSAVFDYKSWIGKHNDWQPKAMIAFHAVAVNTNLQENEGLHVKYQAMRAGPEGEVVSIRISQQLL
;
A
#
# COMPACT_ATOMS: atom_id res chain seq x y z
N MET A 1 -84.63 -17.05 69.29
CA MET A 1 -83.56 -17.81 69.99
C MET A 1 -82.24 -17.25 69.48
N GLY A 2 -81.43 -16.48 70.19
CA GLY A 2 -81.20 -16.40 71.63
C GLY A 2 -79.74 -16.78 71.90
N LYS A 3 -78.83 -15.78 71.81
CA LYS A 3 -77.62 -15.54 72.65
C LYS A 3 -76.48 -14.87 71.87
N GLN A 4 -76.20 -13.62 72.28
CA GLN A 4 -74.89 -12.96 72.22
C GLN A 4 -73.92 -13.57 73.23
N LEU A 5 -72.61 -13.36 73.03
CA LEU A 5 -71.57 -12.94 73.99
C LEU A 5 -70.24 -12.92 73.20
N HIS A 6 -69.69 -11.75 72.81
CA HIS A 6 -68.87 -10.79 73.58
C HIS A 6 -67.37 -11.12 73.65
N ASN A 7 -66.55 -10.28 72.98
CA ASN A 7 -65.46 -9.43 73.53
C ASN A 7 -64.67 -8.83 72.35
N ALA A 8 -64.73 -7.52 72.06
CA ALA A 8 -63.96 -6.40 72.66
C ALA A 8 -62.42 -6.59 72.48
N THR A 9 -61.60 -5.67 71.94
CA THR A 9 -61.61 -4.21 72.09
C THR A 9 -60.65 -3.50 71.09
N SER A 10 -60.94 -2.21 70.82
CA SER A 10 -60.07 -1.03 70.53
C SER A 10 -59.24 -0.98 69.23
N SER A 11 -59.61 -0.08 68.29
CA SER A 11 -59.06 1.29 68.07
C SER A 11 -57.81 1.29 67.18
N ALA A 12 -57.53 2.17 66.23
CA ALA A 12 -58.11 3.41 65.74
C ALA A 12 -57.61 3.60 64.29
N GLY A 13 -58.06 4.67 63.63
CA GLY A 13 -57.97 4.90 62.18
C GLY A 13 -56.58 4.82 61.53
N GLY A 14 -56.60 4.48 60.24
CA GLY A 14 -55.48 4.58 59.32
C GLY A 14 -55.99 4.48 57.88
N LEU A 15 -55.68 5.48 57.06
CA LEU A 15 -56.02 5.63 55.65
C LEU A 15 -55.77 4.35 54.80
N PRO A 16 -56.50 4.14 53.68
CA PRO A 16 -56.24 3.02 52.80
C PRO A 16 -54.82 3.13 52.19
N PRO A 17 -54.08 2.02 52.05
CA PRO A 17 -52.72 2.06 51.55
C PRO A 17 -52.70 2.45 50.05
N PRO A 18 -51.66 3.16 49.59
CA PRO A 18 -51.54 3.53 48.19
C PRO A 18 -51.35 2.26 47.34
N ALA A 19 -52.04 2.22 46.21
CA ALA A 19 -51.95 1.16 45.21
C ALA A 19 -50.48 0.80 44.92
N LYS A 20 -50.13 -0.48 45.08
CA LYS A 20 -48.80 -1.01 44.74
C LYS A 20 -48.55 -0.77 43.26
N ARG A 21 -47.73 0.23 42.96
CA ARG A 21 -47.19 0.50 41.62
C ARG A 21 -46.41 -0.74 41.21
N ILE A 22 -46.93 -1.50 40.24
CA ILE A 22 -46.21 -2.60 39.59
C ILE A 22 -44.90 -2.03 39.06
N ARG A 23 -43.78 -2.41 39.68
CA ARG A 23 -42.44 -2.13 39.14
C ARG A 23 -42.41 -2.78 37.76
N ARG A 24 -42.39 -1.98 36.70
CA ARG A 24 -41.92 -2.45 35.39
C ARG A 24 -40.57 -3.10 35.62
N THR A 25 -40.52 -4.42 35.47
CA THR A 25 -39.28 -5.17 35.40
C THR A 25 -38.44 -4.53 34.32
N LYS A 26 -37.35 -3.88 34.69
CA LYS A 26 -36.36 -3.41 33.72
C LYS A 26 -35.92 -4.65 32.95
N THR A 27 -36.23 -4.71 31.68
CA THR A 27 -35.56 -5.59 30.73
C THR A 27 -34.07 -5.33 30.88
N ILE A 28 -33.33 -6.35 31.31
CA ILE A 28 -31.87 -6.32 31.40
C ILE A 28 -31.37 -6.21 29.96
N CYS A 29 -31.18 -4.99 29.48
CA CYS A 29 -30.40 -4.74 28.29
C CYS A 29 -28.93 -4.75 28.72
N SER A 30 -28.31 -5.92 28.66
CA SER A 30 -26.88 -6.12 28.87
C SER A 30 -26.11 -5.61 27.65
N CYS A 31 -26.03 -4.29 27.48
CA CYS A 31 -25.15 -3.65 26.50
C CYS A 31 -23.99 -2.87 27.15
N ASN A 32 -23.61 -3.23 28.37
CA ASN A 32 -22.30 -2.92 28.93
C ASN A 32 -21.38 -4.12 28.68
N SER A 33 -20.60 -4.06 27.61
CA SER A 33 -19.50 -4.99 27.38
C SER A 33 -18.56 -4.95 28.59
N PRO A 34 -18.07 -6.09 29.11
CA PRO A 34 -17.05 -6.09 30.14
C PRO A 34 -15.89 -5.22 29.67
N ARG A 35 -15.48 -4.25 30.51
CA ARG A 35 -14.19 -3.58 30.30
C ARG A 35 -13.11 -4.62 30.59
N PRO A 36 -12.07 -4.74 29.73
CA PRO A 36 -10.97 -5.63 30.05
C PRO A 36 -10.32 -5.20 31.39
N PRO A 37 -9.71 -6.13 32.12
CA PRO A 37 -9.12 -5.88 33.44
C PRO A 37 -7.79 -5.08 33.38
N PHE A 38 -7.36 -4.62 32.19
CA PHE A 38 -6.09 -3.94 31.95
C PHE A 38 -6.32 -2.53 31.44
N ASP A 39 -5.34 -1.66 31.69
CA ASP A 39 -5.37 -0.26 31.24
C ASP A 39 -5.45 -0.16 29.71
N GLU A 40 -6.08 0.90 29.20
CA GLU A 40 -6.28 1.16 27.77
C GLU A 40 -4.94 1.22 27.01
N ASP A 41 -3.90 1.70 27.71
CA ASP A 41 -2.53 1.79 27.22
C ASP A 41 -1.91 0.41 26.93
N ILE A 42 -2.15 -0.60 27.79
CA ILE A 42 -1.58 -1.94 27.62
C ILE A 42 -2.16 -2.62 26.38
N TRP A 43 -3.47 -2.51 26.16
CA TRP A 43 -4.10 -3.09 24.98
C TRP A 43 -3.69 -2.40 23.69
N THR A 44 -3.44 -1.09 23.74
CA THR A 44 -2.90 -0.33 22.62
C THR A 44 -1.50 -0.84 22.24
N GLU A 45 -0.63 -1.10 23.23
CA GLU A 45 0.69 -1.69 22.97
C GLU A 45 0.60 -3.12 22.44
N ILE A 46 -0.28 -3.97 23.00
CA ILE A 46 -0.49 -5.33 22.48
C ILE A 46 -0.98 -5.30 21.02
N ALA A 47 -1.92 -4.40 20.70
CA ALA A 47 -2.48 -4.26 19.37
C ALA A 47 -1.41 -3.94 18.31
N LYS A 48 -0.38 -3.16 18.66
CA LYS A 48 0.75 -2.84 17.77
C LYS A 48 1.55 -4.05 17.31
N PHE A 49 1.41 -5.22 17.95
CA PHE A 49 2.07 -6.48 17.55
C PHE A 49 1.17 -7.44 16.78
N LEU A 50 -0.12 -7.12 16.64
CA LEU A 50 -1.05 -7.93 15.85
C LEU A 50 -0.95 -7.56 14.36
N ASP A 51 -1.25 -8.52 13.49
CA ASP A 51 -1.45 -8.25 12.06
C ASP A 51 -2.84 -7.63 11.82
N GLY A 52 -3.06 -7.03 10.65
CA GLY A 52 -4.32 -6.38 10.33
C GLY A 52 -5.54 -7.30 10.49
N LYS A 53 -5.40 -8.58 10.13
CA LYS A 53 -6.49 -9.56 10.28
C LYS A 53 -6.84 -9.79 11.74
N SER A 54 -5.85 -10.02 12.61
CA SER A 54 -6.06 -10.24 14.03
C SER A 54 -6.62 -9.00 14.73
N LEU A 55 -6.23 -7.79 14.30
CA LEU A 55 -6.81 -6.54 14.79
C LEU A 55 -8.31 -6.44 14.50
N ILE A 56 -8.73 -6.74 13.27
CA ILE A 56 -10.16 -6.74 12.92
C ILE A 56 -10.92 -7.82 13.69
N MET A 57 -10.33 -9.01 13.85
CA MET A 57 -10.92 -10.07 14.67
C MET A 57 -11.10 -9.64 16.13
N LEU A 58 -10.09 -8.99 16.72
CA LEU A 58 -10.16 -8.45 18.08
C LEU A 58 -11.23 -7.36 18.21
N ALA A 59 -11.27 -6.43 17.25
CA ALA A 59 -12.28 -5.37 17.19
C ALA A 59 -13.72 -5.92 17.10
N ALA A 60 -13.91 -7.10 16.48
CA ALA A 60 -15.22 -7.74 16.38
C ALA A 60 -15.71 -8.37 17.69
N THR A 61 -14.83 -8.63 18.66
CA THR A 61 -15.20 -9.29 19.92
C THR A 61 -16.06 -8.43 20.84
N SER A 62 -15.90 -7.11 20.81
CA SER A 62 -16.55 -6.21 21.76
C SER A 62 -16.58 -4.76 21.29
N ARG A 63 -17.57 -3.97 21.76
CA ARG A 63 -17.65 -2.53 21.46
C ARG A 63 -16.47 -1.73 22.01
N TRP A 64 -15.88 -2.19 23.11
CA TRP A 64 -14.71 -1.54 23.71
C TRP A 64 -13.49 -1.75 22.81
N PHE A 65 -13.20 -3.00 22.42
CA PHE A 65 -12.11 -3.32 21.51
C PHE A 65 -12.28 -2.63 20.16
N ARG A 66 -13.51 -2.59 19.62
CA ARG A 66 -13.76 -1.83 18.39
C ARG A 66 -13.35 -0.36 18.49
N ARG A 67 -13.56 0.29 19.63
CA ARG A 67 -13.17 1.70 19.81
C ARG A 67 -11.66 1.84 19.94
N ALA A 68 -11.03 1.01 20.78
CA ALA A 68 -9.59 1.03 21.00
C ALA A 68 -8.82 0.70 19.71
N ILE A 69 -9.15 -0.40 19.03
CA ILE A 69 -8.44 -0.87 17.83
C ILE A 69 -8.63 0.04 16.62
N MET A 70 -9.75 0.76 16.52
CA MET A 70 -9.97 1.71 15.43
C MET A 70 -9.29 3.07 15.67
N ASP A 71 -8.49 3.20 16.72
CA ASP A 71 -7.58 4.32 16.89
C ASP A 71 -6.55 4.35 15.75
N ASP A 72 -6.39 5.51 15.13
CA ASP A 72 -5.57 5.65 13.92
C ASP A 72 -4.07 5.55 14.23
N GLY A 73 -3.66 5.77 15.49
CA GLY A 73 -2.29 5.60 15.95
C GLY A 73 -1.83 4.13 15.93
N ILE A 74 -2.73 3.20 16.26
CA ILE A 74 -2.46 1.75 16.12
C ILE A 74 -2.24 1.40 14.65
N TRP A 75 -3.15 1.83 13.77
CA TRP A 75 -3.04 1.55 12.34
C TRP A 75 -1.82 2.22 11.70
N LYS A 76 -1.43 3.41 12.17
CA LYS A 76 -0.17 4.04 11.75
C LYS A 76 1.01 3.14 12.06
N PHE A 77 1.13 2.69 13.31
CA PHE A 77 2.24 1.83 13.73
C PHE A 77 2.28 0.53 12.93
N VAL A 78 1.13 -0.14 12.82
CA VAL A 78 1.00 -1.44 12.15
C VAL A 78 1.31 -1.30 10.65
N CYS A 79 0.86 -0.22 10.01
CA CYS A 79 1.16 0.07 8.61
C CYS A 79 2.65 0.29 8.37
N LEU A 80 3.31 1.12 9.19
CA LEU A 80 4.74 1.40 9.05
C LEU A 80 5.59 0.16 9.34
N ARG A 81 5.23 -0.64 10.34
CA ARG A 81 5.87 -1.91 10.68
C ARG A 81 5.79 -2.91 9.52
N ASP A 82 4.58 -3.15 9.01
CA ASP A 82 4.34 -4.18 7.99
C ASP A 82 4.94 -3.77 6.64
N LEU A 83 4.99 -2.47 6.34
CA LEU A 83 5.65 -1.94 5.15
C LEU A 83 7.16 -1.73 5.32
N GLN A 84 7.68 -1.75 6.55
CA GLN A 84 9.09 -1.50 6.89
C GLN A 84 9.62 -0.13 6.40
N VAL A 85 8.81 0.92 6.55
CA VAL A 85 9.08 2.29 6.08
C VAL A 85 8.99 3.32 7.22
N PRO A 86 9.58 4.52 7.11
CA PRO A 86 9.54 5.49 8.19
C PRO A 86 8.19 6.19 8.25
N SER A 87 7.91 6.84 9.38
CA SER A 87 6.73 7.69 9.47
C SER A 87 6.86 8.91 8.55
N PRO A 88 5.94 9.12 7.59
CA PRO A 88 5.87 10.37 6.87
C PRO A 88 5.44 11.51 7.81
N PRO A 89 5.76 12.77 7.48
CA PRO A 89 5.31 13.94 8.24
C PRO A 89 3.79 14.09 8.22
N ARG A 90 3.15 13.75 7.09
CA ARG A 90 1.71 13.93 6.90
C ARG A 90 1.17 12.91 5.91
N VAL A 91 -0.08 12.51 6.13
CA VAL A 91 -0.91 11.76 5.19
C VAL A 91 -2.29 12.41 5.12
N ALA A 92 -2.93 12.36 3.96
CA ALA A 92 -4.26 12.90 3.69
C ALA A 92 -5.40 11.99 4.17
N PHE A 93 -5.12 10.69 4.34
CA PHE A 93 -6.11 9.69 4.69
C PHE A 93 -5.81 9.03 6.04
N LYS A 94 -6.86 8.45 6.64
CA LYS A 94 -6.72 7.64 7.86
C LYS A 94 -5.82 6.43 7.61
N TRP A 95 -4.93 6.13 8.55
CA TRP A 95 -4.01 5.00 8.47
C TRP A 95 -4.73 3.65 8.35
N SER A 96 -5.88 3.50 9.00
CA SER A 96 -6.73 2.31 8.83
C SER A 96 -7.15 2.05 7.37
N LYS A 97 -7.46 3.12 6.62
CA LYS A 97 -7.79 3.03 5.19
C LYS A 97 -6.55 2.75 4.35
N LEU A 98 -5.44 3.45 4.64
CA LEU A 98 -4.17 3.25 3.94
C LEU A 98 -3.67 1.81 4.07
N TYR A 99 -3.71 1.27 5.29
CA TYR A 99 -3.38 -0.12 5.55
C TYR A 99 -4.25 -1.05 4.70
N THR A 100 -5.57 -0.87 4.76
CA THR A 100 -6.50 -1.74 4.02
C THR A 100 -6.17 -1.72 2.52
N SER A 101 -6.06 -0.55 1.89
CA SER A 101 -5.75 -0.44 0.46
C SER A 101 -4.35 -0.96 0.07
N ALA A 102 -3.38 -0.91 0.98
CA ALA A 102 -2.04 -1.42 0.74
C ALA A 102 -1.98 -2.96 0.70
N PHE A 103 -2.91 -3.64 1.39
CA PHE A 103 -2.89 -5.10 1.63
C PHE A 103 -4.11 -5.85 1.08
N ASP A 104 -5.18 -5.18 0.64
CA ASP A 104 -6.42 -5.82 0.14
C ASP A 104 -6.39 -6.21 -1.35
N GLY A 105 -5.33 -5.83 -2.07
CA GLY A 105 -5.21 -6.08 -3.51
C GLY A 105 -5.64 -4.92 -4.42
N SER A 106 -6.19 -3.84 -3.87
CA SER A 106 -6.60 -2.62 -4.61
C SER A 106 -5.43 -1.93 -5.31
N HIS A 107 -4.21 -2.19 -4.85
CA HIS A 107 -2.98 -1.74 -5.46
C HIS A 107 -2.56 -2.52 -6.70
N SER A 108 -3.18 -3.66 -7.02
CA SER A 108 -2.68 -4.55 -8.08
C SER A 108 -2.94 -3.99 -9.50
N TYR A 109 -2.08 -4.34 -10.45
CA TYR A 109 -2.26 -4.06 -11.89
C TYR A 109 -3.59 -4.58 -12.44
N LYS A 110 -4.10 -5.66 -11.83
CA LYS A 110 -5.39 -6.28 -12.17
C LYS A 110 -6.58 -5.34 -12.03
N PHE A 111 -6.47 -4.27 -11.24
CA PHE A 111 -7.54 -3.29 -11.07
C PHE A 111 -8.01 -2.68 -12.40
N ARG A 112 -7.14 -2.60 -13.42
CA ARG A 112 -7.52 -2.02 -14.74
C ARG A 112 -7.30 -2.94 -15.94
N GLN A 113 -6.40 -3.90 -15.86
CA GLN A 113 -6.02 -4.73 -17.02
C GLN A 113 -5.89 -6.20 -16.63
N GLN A 114 -6.96 -6.76 -16.07
CA GLN A 114 -7.01 -8.15 -15.63
C GLN A 114 -6.71 -9.14 -16.76
N GLU A 115 -7.14 -8.84 -17.98
CA GLU A 115 -7.00 -9.73 -19.15
C GLU A 115 -5.57 -9.86 -19.65
N LYS A 116 -4.73 -8.83 -19.44
CA LYS A 116 -3.33 -8.81 -19.90
C LYS A 116 -2.35 -9.27 -18.84
N HIS A 117 -2.79 -9.37 -17.59
CA HIS A 117 -1.94 -9.76 -16.48
C HIS A 117 -1.62 -11.26 -16.53
N ILE A 118 -0.34 -11.62 -16.51
CA ILE A 118 0.14 -13.01 -16.40
C ILE A 118 0.39 -13.31 -14.93
N ASP A 119 1.36 -12.61 -14.34
CA ASP A 119 1.79 -12.84 -12.96
C ASP A 119 2.30 -11.55 -12.31
N TRP A 120 2.43 -11.54 -10.99
CA TRP A 120 2.94 -10.40 -10.24
C TRP A 120 3.67 -10.81 -8.97
N MET A 121 4.51 -9.91 -8.50
CA MET A 121 5.20 -10.03 -7.22
C MET A 121 5.19 -8.69 -6.50
N ARG A 122 4.71 -8.66 -5.26
CA ARG A 122 4.95 -7.52 -4.36
C ARG A 122 6.43 -7.46 -4.04
N ILE A 123 7.08 -6.35 -4.37
CA ILE A 123 8.48 -6.12 -4.01
C ILE A 123 8.56 -5.60 -2.58
N GLY A 124 7.75 -4.60 -2.24
CA GLY A 124 7.71 -4.01 -0.91
C GLY A 124 7.27 -2.55 -0.94
N ALA A 125 7.70 -1.78 0.04
CA ALA A 125 7.53 -0.34 0.07
C ALA A 125 8.86 0.39 0.33
N PHE A 126 8.96 1.59 -0.22
CA PHE A 126 10.11 2.48 -0.05
C PHE A 126 9.61 3.92 0.11
N TYR A 127 10.52 4.85 0.41
CA TYR A 127 10.17 6.21 0.74
C TYR A 127 10.82 7.21 -0.21
N PHE A 128 10.05 8.21 -0.66
CA PHE A 128 10.58 9.40 -1.32
C PHE A 128 10.63 10.56 -0.33
N ASP A 129 11.85 11.03 -0.07
CA ASP A 129 12.15 12.27 0.67
C ASP A 129 12.03 13.49 -0.23
N SER A 130 12.47 13.37 -1.48
CA SER A 130 12.50 14.46 -2.44
C SER A 130 11.35 14.39 -3.45
N SER A 131 11.14 15.48 -4.18
CA SER A 131 10.17 15.55 -5.27
C SER A 131 10.75 15.14 -6.62
N VAL A 132 11.92 14.47 -6.63
CA VAL A 132 12.64 14.10 -7.86
C VAL A 132 13.06 12.64 -7.81
N ALA A 133 12.64 11.88 -8.81
CA ALA A 133 13.06 10.49 -9.01
C ALA A 133 14.04 10.37 -10.18
N LEU A 134 14.97 9.43 -10.07
CA LEU A 134 15.73 8.90 -11.21
C LEU A 134 15.10 7.59 -11.65
N LEU A 135 14.70 7.53 -12.92
CA LEU A 135 14.20 6.31 -13.56
C LEU A 135 15.26 5.79 -14.51
N THR A 136 15.59 4.50 -14.42
CA THR A 136 16.70 3.93 -15.21
C THR A 136 16.36 2.52 -15.67
N GLU A 137 16.91 2.13 -16.82
CA GLU A 137 16.94 0.73 -17.29
C GLU A 137 18.26 0.02 -16.98
N ARG A 138 19.15 0.65 -16.19
CA ARG A 138 20.47 0.13 -15.84
C ARG A 138 20.73 0.24 -14.35
N LEU A 139 21.39 -0.76 -13.77
CA LEU A 139 21.84 -0.74 -12.36
C LEU A 139 23.28 -0.24 -12.22
N THR A 140 23.97 0.00 -13.34
CA THR A 140 25.30 0.58 -13.39
C THR A 140 25.21 2.03 -13.85
N PHE A 141 25.78 2.94 -13.06
CA PHE A 141 25.75 4.37 -13.34
C PHE A 141 27.13 4.89 -13.74
N PRO A 142 27.26 5.56 -14.89
CA PRO A 142 28.49 6.25 -15.23
C PRO A 142 28.57 7.58 -14.49
N GLY A 143 29.26 7.62 -13.34
CA GLY A 143 29.68 8.86 -12.66
C GLY A 143 28.59 9.93 -12.41
N GLU A 144 29.00 11.20 -12.31
CA GLU A 144 28.12 12.35 -12.01
C GLU A 144 27.02 12.52 -13.08
N LEU A 145 25.79 12.11 -12.77
CA LEU A 145 24.61 12.44 -13.56
C LEU A 145 24.26 13.91 -13.35
N LYS A 146 24.33 14.72 -14.40
CA LYS A 146 23.92 16.13 -14.35
C LYS A 146 22.45 16.25 -14.73
N LYS A 147 21.64 16.77 -13.80
CA LYS A 147 20.20 17.03 -14.01
C LYS A 147 19.91 18.00 -15.17
N GLU A 148 20.88 18.83 -15.52
CA GLU A 148 20.80 19.85 -16.57
C GLU A 148 20.95 19.28 -17.99
N GLU A 149 21.28 17.99 -18.15
CA GLU A 149 21.31 17.38 -19.47
C GLU A 149 19.89 17.25 -20.05
N ASN A 150 19.76 17.48 -21.36
CA ASN A 150 18.51 17.22 -22.09
C ASN A 150 18.06 15.77 -21.84
N MET A 151 16.79 15.58 -21.45
CA MET A 151 16.18 14.27 -21.20
C MET A 151 16.37 13.29 -22.36
N GLU A 152 16.20 13.73 -23.62
CA GLU A 152 16.43 12.86 -24.79
C GLU A 152 17.88 12.39 -24.87
N LYS A 153 18.83 13.26 -24.50
CA LYS A 153 20.25 12.91 -24.47
C LYS A 153 20.50 11.88 -23.39
N MET A 154 19.98 12.09 -22.17
CA MET A 154 20.12 11.15 -21.06
C MET A 154 19.54 9.77 -21.37
N LEU A 155 18.34 9.72 -21.98
CA LEU A 155 17.71 8.47 -22.39
C LEU A 155 18.61 7.72 -23.39
N ARG A 156 19.11 8.41 -24.42
CA ARG A 156 19.96 7.79 -25.45
C ARG A 156 21.34 7.37 -24.94
N SER A 157 21.97 8.15 -24.06
CA SER A 157 23.33 7.87 -23.59
C SER A 157 23.35 6.91 -22.40
N HIS A 158 22.43 7.09 -21.46
CA HIS A 158 22.46 6.45 -20.15
C HIS A 158 21.28 5.49 -19.92
N GLY A 159 20.22 5.55 -20.72
CA GLY A 159 19.01 4.76 -20.47
C GLY A 159 18.33 5.19 -19.17
N CYS A 160 18.32 6.50 -18.88
CA CYS A 160 17.70 7.04 -17.69
C CYS A 160 17.09 8.43 -17.91
N CYS A 161 16.19 8.83 -17.03
CA CYS A 161 15.60 10.17 -17.00
C CYS A 161 15.28 10.60 -15.57
N PHE A 162 15.31 11.92 -15.34
CA PHE A 162 14.79 12.51 -14.12
C PHE A 162 13.29 12.79 -14.27
N LEU A 163 12.53 12.50 -13.22
CA LEU A 163 11.12 12.81 -13.13
C LEU A 163 10.88 13.73 -11.94
N ASP A 164 10.40 14.94 -12.23
CA ASP A 164 10.10 15.96 -11.23
C ASP A 164 8.64 15.91 -10.75
N ASN A 165 8.38 16.64 -9.67
CA ASN A 165 7.07 16.78 -9.03
C ASN A 165 6.52 15.44 -8.50
N ILE A 166 7.40 14.58 -7.98
CA ILE A 166 7.03 13.36 -7.27
C ILE A 166 6.38 13.71 -5.94
N LYS A 167 5.28 13.05 -5.60
CA LYS A 167 4.67 13.14 -4.27
C LYS A 167 5.60 12.48 -3.23
N PRO A 168 6.15 13.23 -2.25
CA PRO A 168 6.96 12.63 -1.19
C PRO A 168 6.10 11.76 -0.28
N GLY A 169 6.70 10.72 0.30
CA GLY A 169 6.00 9.79 1.20
C GLY A 169 6.27 8.33 0.88
N ILE A 170 5.33 7.46 1.26
CA ILE A 170 5.44 6.01 1.12
C ILE A 170 4.95 5.58 -0.25
N TRP A 171 5.77 4.79 -0.93
CA TRP A 171 5.49 4.20 -2.22
C TRP A 171 5.53 2.68 -2.14
N ILE A 172 4.57 2.03 -2.79
CA ILE A 172 4.48 0.58 -2.89
C ILE A 172 4.97 0.18 -4.27
N ALA A 173 5.88 -0.80 -4.32
CA ALA A 173 6.45 -1.29 -5.56
C ALA A 173 6.03 -2.73 -5.84
N ASP A 174 5.59 -2.95 -7.08
CA ASP A 174 5.21 -4.27 -7.59
C ASP A 174 5.93 -4.53 -8.92
N LEU A 175 6.30 -5.78 -9.13
CA LEU A 175 6.70 -6.30 -10.42
C LEU A 175 5.50 -6.99 -11.08
N GLN A 176 5.25 -6.67 -12.33
CA GLN A 176 4.17 -7.25 -13.13
C GLN A 176 4.75 -7.90 -14.38
N LEU A 177 4.30 -9.11 -14.68
CA LEU A 177 4.47 -9.76 -15.98
C LEU A 177 3.14 -9.68 -16.72
N VAL A 178 3.17 -9.08 -17.90
CA VAL A 178 1.97 -8.87 -18.70
C VAL A 178 2.17 -9.36 -20.12
N ARG A 179 1.09 -9.75 -20.76
CA ARG A 179 1.06 -10.14 -22.18
C ARG A 179 1.42 -8.95 -23.06
N CYS A 180 2.01 -9.23 -24.21
CA CYS A 180 2.37 -8.22 -25.19
C CYS A 180 1.16 -7.31 -25.49
N PRO A 181 1.26 -5.99 -25.31
CA PRO A 181 0.15 -5.09 -25.53
C PRO A 181 -0.18 -4.89 -27.03
N VAL A 182 0.72 -5.31 -27.94
CA VAL A 182 0.60 -5.13 -29.40
C VAL A 182 -0.21 -6.25 -30.06
N CYS A 183 -0.03 -7.49 -29.62
CA CYS A 183 -0.70 -8.68 -30.13
C CYS A 183 -1.55 -9.25 -28.98
N ASP A 184 -2.85 -8.95 -28.91
CA ASP A 184 -3.79 -9.61 -27.99
C ASP A 184 -4.04 -11.11 -28.36
N LEU A 185 -3.05 -11.74 -28.99
CA LEU A 185 -3.06 -13.14 -29.36
C LEU A 185 -2.51 -13.97 -28.19
N ASN A 186 -3.27 -14.98 -27.76
CA ASN A 186 -2.83 -15.95 -26.76
C ASN A 186 -1.58 -16.74 -27.17
N THR A 187 -1.19 -16.69 -28.44
CA THR A 187 -0.03 -17.35 -29.04
C THR A 187 1.19 -16.42 -29.15
N CYS A 188 1.08 -15.17 -28.69
CA CYS A 188 2.20 -14.24 -28.70
C CYS A 188 3.08 -14.51 -27.48
N ASP A 189 4.29 -15.04 -27.71
CA ASP A 189 5.27 -15.29 -26.64
C ASP A 189 5.83 -14.00 -26.02
N GLY A 190 5.49 -12.84 -26.60
CA GLY A 190 5.88 -11.53 -26.10
C GLY A 190 5.36 -11.30 -24.68
N THR A 191 6.26 -11.42 -23.71
CA THR A 191 6.02 -11.04 -22.31
C THR A 191 6.67 -9.69 -22.06
N MET A 192 5.93 -8.77 -21.45
CA MET A 192 6.43 -7.47 -21.04
C MET A 192 6.61 -7.46 -19.51
N GLN A 193 7.78 -7.03 -19.07
CA GLN A 193 8.05 -6.78 -17.66
C GLN A 193 7.67 -5.34 -17.33
N THR A 194 7.00 -5.13 -16.19
CA THR A 194 6.66 -3.79 -15.71
C THR A 194 7.02 -3.64 -14.24
N LEU A 195 7.85 -2.63 -13.91
CA LEU A 195 8.03 -2.14 -12.54
C LEU A 195 7.04 -1.01 -12.31
N ASP A 196 6.07 -1.24 -11.42
CA ASP A 196 5.13 -0.22 -10.97
C ASP A 196 5.50 0.24 -9.57
N ALA A 197 5.57 1.55 -9.35
CA ALA A 197 5.66 2.16 -8.05
C ALA A 197 4.50 3.14 -7.87
N ARG A 198 3.74 3.03 -6.78
CA ARG A 198 2.51 3.80 -6.53
C ARG A 198 2.52 4.41 -5.14
N HIS A 199 2.22 5.69 -5.03
CA HIS A 199 2.07 6.34 -3.74
C HIS A 199 0.93 5.68 -2.93
N ILE A 200 1.13 5.43 -1.64
CA ILE A 200 0.17 4.67 -0.81
C ILE A 200 -1.26 5.27 -0.81
N GLU A 201 -1.36 6.59 -0.94
CA GLU A 201 -2.64 7.30 -0.95
C GLU A 201 -3.40 7.19 -2.27
N LEU A 202 -2.72 6.81 -3.37
CA LEU A 202 -3.31 6.74 -4.72
C LEU A 202 -4.60 5.91 -4.73
N PHE A 203 -4.61 4.79 -4.02
CA PHE A 203 -5.71 3.82 -4.02
C PHE A 203 -7.00 4.35 -3.39
N LEU A 204 -6.92 5.45 -2.63
CA LEU A 204 -8.05 6.09 -1.99
C LEU A 204 -8.53 7.34 -2.74
N CYS A 205 -7.84 7.72 -3.82
CA CYS A 205 -8.21 8.86 -4.65
C CYS A 205 -9.32 8.48 -5.64
N GLU A 206 -10.38 9.29 -5.67
CA GLU A 206 -11.54 9.08 -6.56
C GLU A 206 -11.13 9.01 -8.03
N GLY A 207 -10.22 9.87 -8.47
CA GLY A 207 -9.78 9.89 -9.86
C GLY A 207 -9.06 8.60 -10.31
N TYR A 208 -8.37 7.94 -9.39
CA TYR A 208 -7.76 6.63 -9.64
C TYR A 208 -8.83 5.52 -9.66
N GLN A 209 -9.72 5.52 -8.68
CA GLN A 209 -10.80 4.53 -8.51
C GLN A 209 -11.80 4.55 -9.67
N SER A 210 -12.11 5.74 -10.20
CA SER A 210 -13.04 5.92 -11.32
C SER A 210 -12.43 5.59 -12.68
N GLY A 211 -11.10 5.38 -12.76
CA GLY A 211 -10.40 5.18 -14.02
C GLY A 211 -10.02 6.47 -14.75
N SER A 212 -10.36 7.64 -14.21
CA SER A 212 -10.18 8.92 -14.90
C SER A 212 -8.73 9.40 -15.04
N TRP A 213 -7.83 8.97 -14.14
CA TRP A 213 -6.40 9.27 -14.25
C TRP A 213 -5.70 8.22 -15.08
N ASP A 214 -4.85 8.61 -16.02
CA ASP A 214 -4.08 7.68 -16.88
C ASP A 214 -2.58 7.97 -16.82
N TYR A 215 -1.78 7.07 -17.41
CA TYR A 215 -0.34 7.23 -17.52
C TYR A 215 0.04 8.05 -18.74
N ASP A 216 0.84 9.08 -18.52
CA ASP A 216 1.52 9.84 -19.56
C ASP A 216 2.90 9.24 -19.85
N LEU A 217 3.31 9.29 -21.12
CA LEU A 217 4.67 8.92 -21.52
C LEU A 217 5.65 10.03 -21.10
N VAL A 218 6.61 9.67 -20.23
CA VAL A 218 7.70 10.56 -19.84
C VAL A 218 8.86 10.45 -20.83
N GLY A 219 9.18 9.24 -21.25
CA GLY A 219 10.24 8.98 -22.22
C GLY A 219 10.26 7.53 -22.67
N CYS A 220 10.99 7.25 -23.74
CA CYS A 220 11.22 5.90 -24.22
C CYS A 220 12.63 5.74 -24.79
N HIS A 221 13.08 4.48 -24.87
CA HIS A 221 14.38 4.14 -25.41
C HIS A 221 14.33 2.78 -26.11
N ASP A 222 14.88 2.72 -27.33
CA ASP A 222 15.03 1.48 -28.11
C ASP A 222 16.45 0.94 -27.98
N LEU A 223 16.60 -0.16 -27.28
CA LEU A 223 17.81 -0.96 -27.25
C LEU A 223 17.79 -1.93 -28.43
N LYS A 224 18.24 -1.49 -29.62
CA LYS A 224 18.24 -2.27 -30.87
C LYS A 224 19.37 -3.29 -30.98
N LYS A 225 19.66 -3.98 -29.88
CA LYS A 225 20.67 -5.04 -29.79
C LYS A 225 20.26 -5.98 -28.66
N ARG A 226 20.74 -7.22 -28.73
CA ARG A 226 20.57 -8.21 -27.66
C ARG A 226 20.79 -7.59 -26.28
N ALA A 227 19.77 -7.69 -25.43
CA ALA A 227 19.84 -7.34 -24.02
C ALA A 227 20.03 -8.60 -23.17
N ASP A 228 20.94 -8.54 -22.19
CA ASP A 228 21.16 -9.65 -21.26
C ASP A 228 20.05 -9.75 -20.20
N GLY A 229 19.34 -8.65 -19.96
CA GLY A 229 18.27 -8.58 -18.98
C GLY A 229 17.32 -7.41 -19.20
N ALA A 230 16.08 -7.59 -18.75
CA ALA A 230 15.11 -6.52 -18.55
C ALA A 230 15.28 -5.97 -17.13
N THR A 231 15.93 -4.82 -17.03
CA THR A 231 16.26 -4.16 -15.77
C THR A 231 15.53 -2.83 -15.63
N GLY A 232 14.91 -2.57 -14.47
CA GLY A 232 14.28 -1.28 -14.19
C GLY A 232 14.57 -0.84 -12.76
N SER A 233 14.84 0.45 -12.52
CA SER A 233 15.03 0.99 -11.18
C SER A 233 14.47 2.40 -11.03
N ILE A 234 13.97 2.67 -9.84
CA ILE A 234 13.36 3.93 -9.40
C ILE A 234 14.06 4.34 -8.10
N ILE A 235 14.69 5.50 -8.10
CA ILE A 235 15.56 5.96 -7.01
C ILE A 235 15.23 7.40 -6.63
N ASP A 236 15.17 7.71 -5.32
CA ASP A 236 15.17 9.09 -4.86
C ASP A 236 16.54 9.73 -5.13
N VAL A 237 16.55 10.79 -5.93
CA VAL A 237 17.78 11.48 -6.36
C VAL A 237 18.61 11.97 -5.18
N LYS A 238 17.95 12.39 -4.08
CA LYS A 238 18.62 12.86 -2.87
C LYS A 238 19.50 11.78 -2.22
N HIS A 239 19.21 10.51 -2.50
CA HIS A 239 19.83 9.35 -1.87
C HIS A 239 20.64 8.48 -2.83
N LEU A 240 20.95 8.97 -4.05
CA LEU A 240 21.73 8.21 -5.04
C LEU A 240 23.09 7.72 -4.53
N GLU A 241 23.78 8.53 -3.73
CA GLU A 241 25.10 8.21 -3.16
C GLU A 241 25.01 7.76 -1.69
N SER A 242 23.79 7.59 -1.17
CA SER A 242 23.54 7.21 0.21
C SER A 242 23.63 5.70 0.42
N SER A 243 24.06 5.27 1.61
CA SER A 243 24.00 3.85 1.98
C SER A 243 22.57 3.28 1.96
N SER A 244 21.56 4.13 2.09
CA SER A 244 20.13 3.77 2.02
C SER A 244 19.66 3.21 0.67
N THR A 245 20.46 3.32 -0.40
CA THR A 245 20.17 2.79 -1.74
C THR A 245 21.19 1.73 -2.19
N SER A 246 22.25 1.50 -1.39
CA SER A 246 23.38 0.61 -1.70
C SER A 246 22.98 -0.82 -2.09
N ALA A 247 21.97 -1.40 -1.42
CA ALA A 247 21.50 -2.75 -1.72
C ALA A 247 21.00 -2.91 -3.17
N VAL A 248 20.42 -1.86 -3.74
CA VAL A 248 19.98 -1.85 -5.14
C VAL A 248 21.18 -1.84 -6.10
N PHE A 249 22.24 -1.11 -5.76
CA PHE A 249 23.43 -0.98 -6.61
C PHE A 249 24.42 -2.14 -6.49
N ASP A 250 24.41 -2.89 -5.39
CA ASP A 250 25.11 -4.17 -5.28
C ASP A 250 24.39 -5.27 -6.07
N TYR A 251 24.09 -4.99 -7.33
CA TYR A 251 23.15 -5.80 -8.11
C TYR A 251 23.59 -7.26 -8.27
N LYS A 252 24.91 -7.49 -8.33
CA LYS A 252 25.49 -8.83 -8.46
C LYS A 252 25.17 -9.74 -7.28
N SER A 253 24.81 -9.21 -6.09
CA SER A 253 24.46 -10.02 -4.93
C SER A 253 23.03 -10.57 -4.97
N TRP A 254 22.15 -10.00 -5.79
CA TRP A 254 20.73 -10.37 -5.81
C TRP A 254 20.15 -10.71 -7.19
N ILE A 255 20.78 -10.28 -8.30
CA ILE A 255 20.32 -10.70 -9.63
C ILE A 255 20.48 -12.21 -9.82
N GLY A 256 19.63 -12.77 -10.69
CA GLY A 256 19.74 -14.17 -11.07
C GLY A 256 21.08 -14.45 -11.76
N LYS A 257 21.57 -15.69 -11.62
CA LYS A 257 22.68 -16.18 -12.45
C LYS A 257 22.26 -16.14 -13.93
N HIS A 258 23.21 -16.13 -14.86
CA HIS A 258 22.95 -15.99 -16.31
C HIS A 258 21.83 -16.90 -16.87
N ASN A 259 21.65 -18.11 -16.34
CA ASN A 259 20.61 -19.06 -16.79
C ASN A 259 19.35 -19.08 -15.89
N ASP A 260 19.26 -18.18 -14.91
CA ASP A 260 18.07 -17.99 -14.08
C ASP A 260 17.20 -16.90 -14.70
N TRP A 261 16.11 -17.33 -15.34
CA TRP A 261 15.12 -16.45 -15.98
C TRP A 261 14.01 -16.02 -15.02
N GLN A 262 14.08 -16.40 -13.74
CA GLN A 262 13.10 -15.91 -12.77
C GLN A 262 13.36 -14.44 -12.47
N PRO A 263 12.32 -13.59 -12.48
CA PRO A 263 12.48 -12.21 -12.10
C PRO A 263 12.99 -12.07 -10.67
N LYS A 264 13.95 -11.18 -10.48
CA LYS A 264 14.46 -10.77 -9.17
C LYS A 264 14.13 -9.32 -8.92
N ALA A 265 13.94 -8.98 -7.66
CA ALA A 265 13.72 -7.61 -7.24
C ALA A 265 14.53 -7.32 -5.99
N MET A 266 14.89 -6.06 -5.82
CA MET A 266 15.55 -5.54 -4.64
C MET A 266 14.88 -4.24 -4.23
N ILE A 267 14.67 -4.10 -2.93
CA ILE A 267 14.16 -2.87 -2.34
C ILE A 267 15.12 -2.39 -1.28
N ALA A 268 15.36 -1.09 -1.33
CA ALA A 268 16.07 -0.35 -0.32
C ALA A 268 15.19 0.80 0.14
N PHE A 269 15.60 1.49 1.18
CA PHE A 269 14.74 2.46 1.85
C PHE A 269 14.31 3.63 0.94
N HIS A 270 15.18 4.02 -0.01
CA HIS A 270 14.93 5.10 -0.97
C HIS A 270 15.08 4.66 -2.44
N ALA A 271 15.02 3.35 -2.73
CA ALA A 271 15.15 2.84 -4.08
C ALA A 271 14.49 1.47 -4.24
N VAL A 272 14.04 1.17 -5.46
CA VAL A 272 13.58 -0.15 -5.84
C VAL A 272 14.10 -0.52 -7.22
N ALA A 273 14.43 -1.78 -7.43
CA ALA A 273 14.90 -2.31 -8.69
C ALA A 273 14.37 -3.70 -8.99
N VAL A 274 14.29 -4.02 -10.28
CA VAL A 274 13.96 -5.34 -10.81
C VAL A 274 14.95 -5.74 -11.89
N ASN A 275 15.15 -7.04 -12.04
CA ASN A 275 15.92 -7.62 -13.12
C ASN A 275 15.38 -9.01 -13.49
N THR A 276 15.14 -9.21 -14.78
CA THR A 276 14.90 -10.54 -15.35
C THR A 276 15.95 -10.80 -16.42
N ASN A 277 16.72 -11.87 -16.29
CA ASN A 277 17.66 -12.26 -17.34
C ASN A 277 16.89 -12.75 -18.55
N LEU A 278 17.31 -12.34 -19.74
CA LEU A 278 16.61 -12.63 -20.98
C LEU A 278 17.31 -13.72 -21.77
N GLN A 279 16.52 -14.48 -22.52
CA GLN A 279 17.05 -15.34 -23.57
C GLN A 279 17.51 -14.49 -24.77
N GLU A 280 17.98 -15.14 -25.84
CA GLU A 280 18.34 -14.45 -27.07
C GLU A 280 17.16 -13.61 -27.59
N ASN A 281 17.43 -12.35 -27.93
CA ASN A 281 16.44 -11.36 -28.32
C ASN A 281 17.05 -10.31 -29.27
N GLU A 282 16.18 -9.62 -30.01
CA GLU A 282 16.58 -8.54 -30.92
C GLU A 282 16.76 -7.19 -30.21
N GLY A 283 16.25 -7.09 -28.98
CA GLY A 283 16.39 -5.91 -28.17
C GLY A 283 15.24 -5.66 -27.21
N LEU A 284 15.22 -4.45 -26.65
CA LEU A 284 14.17 -3.99 -25.74
C LEU A 284 13.67 -2.61 -26.14
N HIS A 285 12.35 -2.45 -26.08
CA HIS A 285 11.69 -1.17 -26.04
C HIS A 285 11.32 -0.83 -24.59
N VAL A 286 11.94 0.22 -24.06
CA VAL A 286 11.72 0.67 -22.69
C VAL A 286 10.87 1.94 -22.71
N LYS A 287 9.84 2.00 -21.87
CA LYS A 287 9.04 3.20 -21.63
C LYS A 287 9.06 3.56 -20.16
N TYR A 288 9.21 4.86 -19.90
CA TYR A 288 9.03 5.50 -18.61
C TYR A 288 7.72 6.25 -18.65
N GLN A 289 6.84 5.97 -17.70
CA GLN A 289 5.50 6.53 -17.64
C GLN A 289 5.20 7.03 -16.23
N ALA A 290 4.34 8.05 -16.14
CA ALA A 290 3.93 8.64 -14.88
C ALA A 290 2.42 8.93 -14.88
N MET A 291 1.78 8.78 -13.72
CA MET A 291 0.40 9.21 -13.50
C MET A 291 0.40 10.36 -12.50
N ARG A 292 -0.33 11.43 -12.82
CA ARG A 292 -0.47 12.61 -11.97
C ARG A 292 -1.84 12.65 -11.29
N ALA A 293 -1.89 13.25 -10.10
CA ALA A 293 -3.13 13.49 -9.35
C ALA A 293 -3.95 14.63 -9.98
N GLY A 294 -4.50 14.39 -11.17
CA GLY A 294 -5.09 15.41 -12.05
C GLY A 294 -4.05 16.09 -12.95
N PRO A 295 -4.47 16.98 -13.87
CA PRO A 295 -3.63 17.50 -14.95
C PRO A 295 -2.32 18.17 -14.48
N GLU A 296 -2.38 18.94 -13.40
CA GLU A 296 -1.23 19.67 -12.83
C GLU A 296 -0.80 19.09 -11.46
N GLY A 297 -1.25 17.87 -11.15
CA GLY A 297 -1.00 17.24 -9.86
C GLY A 297 0.43 16.71 -9.69
N GLU A 298 0.77 16.39 -8.45
CA GLU A 298 1.95 15.60 -8.13
C GLU A 298 1.89 14.24 -8.83
N VAL A 299 3.05 13.70 -9.20
CA VAL A 299 3.16 12.32 -9.67
C VAL A 299 2.88 11.38 -8.50
N VAL A 300 1.92 10.47 -8.71
CA VAL A 300 1.42 9.51 -7.71
C VAL A 300 1.57 8.05 -8.17
N SER A 301 1.95 7.83 -9.44
CA SER A 301 2.37 6.52 -9.94
C SER A 301 3.49 6.66 -10.95
N ILE A 302 4.42 5.72 -10.94
CA ILE A 302 5.53 5.59 -11.88
C ILE A 302 5.51 4.18 -12.43
N ARG A 303 5.74 4.05 -13.73
CA ARG A 303 5.79 2.78 -14.44
C ARG A 303 7.00 2.74 -15.36
N ILE A 304 7.79 1.67 -15.25
CA ILE A 304 8.85 1.34 -16.21
C ILE A 304 8.47 0.04 -16.87
N SER A 305 8.16 0.08 -18.17
CA SER A 305 7.79 -1.11 -18.95
C SER A 305 8.89 -1.48 -19.94
N GLN A 306 9.19 -2.76 -20.06
CA GLN A 306 10.23 -3.30 -20.93
C GLN A 306 9.64 -4.41 -21.78
N GLN A 307 9.59 -4.16 -23.08
CA GLN A 307 9.03 -5.06 -24.07
C GLN A 307 10.15 -5.56 -24.99
N LEU A 308 10.18 -6.85 -25.31
CA LEU A 308 11.07 -7.39 -26.32
C LEU A 308 10.74 -6.78 -27.70
N LEU A 309 11.78 -6.39 -28.44
CA LEU A 309 11.68 -5.97 -29.85
C LEU A 309 11.56 -7.18 -30.77
#